data_AF-A0A1S9N9D0-F1
#
_entry.id   AF-A0A1S9N9D0-F1
#
_cell.length_a   1.000
_cell.length_b   1.000
_cell.length_c   1.000
_cell.angle_alpha   90.00
_cell.angle_beta   90.00
_cell.angle_gamma   90.00
#
_symmetry.space_group_name_H-M   'P 1'
#
loop_
_entity.id
_entity.type
_entity.pdbx_description
1 polymer ?
#
loop_
_entity_poly.entity_id
_entity_poly.type
_entity_poly.pdbx_seq_one_letter_code
_entity_poly.pdbx_strand_id
1 'polypeptide(L)'
;MIKKMQLLIANKFIYGWIFKSGSFNMFLIMFFIFSSSMILKNKIVSTILLLLFFIILGLRIYFRRKNLNNLDYYKINTKVQQEDMLMRSYQLSDFVAIIIYSVYIISFYSSSKNTYYNILLILIEIVLYFLFAGYSISKSNVIWKIGAIFLSTIQGFIVMLLILCLVLSFVLDKIAVIMPQIKPLMLNRTLMEELYTIFDYKNIITLCYLIKEYNNSIMLITIISTVISIMLYIIFIKNTPVYQLEKISFAFKIVNIIIVLIGIAIYFYGDGVYVDIQKCINEIKNNPQIIHLYFGDDLPNGFQTFIENYSKSEITNLGYIYFLPYTVSILIANCVIELVKSQSTKKLELALDEIIEIYESNRDEDIERYEKRFCYYGGNKHKIKLIRKMYKVNI
;
A
#
# COMPACT_ATOMS: atom_id res chain seq x y z
N MET A 1 20.30 39.39 26.24
CA MET A 1 20.51 37.96 26.56
C MET A 1 19.19 37.17 26.62
N ILE A 2 18.17 37.66 27.36
CA ILE A 2 16.85 37.01 27.51
C ILE A 2 16.10 36.83 26.17
N LYS A 3 16.05 37.84 25.29
CA LYS A 3 15.44 37.72 23.93
C LYS A 3 16.10 36.62 23.08
N LYS A 4 17.43 36.48 23.14
CA LYS A 4 18.20 35.46 22.40
C LYS A 4 17.91 34.05 22.94
N MET A 5 17.74 33.93 24.25
CA MET A 5 17.41 32.69 24.95
C MET A 5 15.95 32.27 24.71
N GLN A 6 15.00 33.22 24.69
CA GLN A 6 13.61 32.98 24.31
C GLN A 6 13.49 32.56 22.83
N LEU A 7 14.27 33.17 21.92
CA LEU A 7 14.29 32.78 20.52
C LEU A 7 14.89 31.38 20.32
N LEU A 8 15.91 31.03 21.10
CA LEU A 8 16.51 29.68 21.12
C LEU A 8 15.55 28.64 21.67
N ILE A 9 14.82 28.94 22.75
CA ILE A 9 13.80 28.05 23.31
C ILE A 9 12.64 27.90 22.33
N ALA A 10 12.15 29.00 21.75
CA ALA A 10 11.11 28.96 20.73
C ALA A 10 11.54 28.17 19.49
N ASN A 11 12.77 28.37 18.99
CA ASN A 11 13.30 27.59 17.88
C ASN A 11 13.47 26.11 18.24
N LYS A 12 13.91 25.78 19.46
CA LYS A 12 14.07 24.39 19.91
C LYS A 12 12.70 23.72 20.14
N PHE A 13 11.71 24.48 20.58
CA PHE A 13 10.34 24.04 20.78
C PHE A 13 9.62 23.83 19.45
N ILE A 14 9.69 24.80 18.53
CA ILE A 14 9.17 24.71 17.16
C ILE A 14 9.86 23.60 16.39
N TYR A 15 11.18 23.46 16.50
CA TYR A 15 11.92 22.37 15.87
C TYR A 15 11.56 21.00 16.46
N GLY A 16 11.46 20.90 17.79
CA GLY A 16 11.01 19.69 18.48
C GLY A 16 9.57 19.32 18.11
N TRP A 17 8.67 20.30 18.05
CA TRP A 17 7.28 20.09 17.68
C TRP A 17 7.12 19.71 16.22
N ILE A 18 7.73 20.44 15.29
CA ILE A 18 7.56 20.16 13.87
C ILE A 18 8.28 18.87 13.48
N PHE A 19 9.51 18.63 13.96
CA PHE A 19 10.34 17.52 13.46
C PHE A 19 10.34 16.27 14.36
N LYS A 20 10.07 16.39 15.66
CA LYS A 20 10.03 15.23 16.60
C LYS A 20 8.63 14.77 17.01
N SER A 21 7.57 15.57 16.81
CA SER A 21 6.22 15.11 17.12
C SER A 21 5.78 13.95 16.21
N GLY A 22 4.93 13.08 16.74
CA GLY A 22 4.24 12.05 15.97
C GLY A 22 3.45 12.69 14.82
N SER A 23 3.53 12.11 13.64
CA SER A 23 2.84 12.58 12.42
C SER A 23 1.34 12.78 12.61
N PHE A 24 0.69 11.96 13.45
CA PHE A 24 -0.74 12.06 13.73
C PHE A 24 -1.15 13.36 14.45
N ASN A 25 -0.37 13.84 15.42
CA ASN A 25 -0.68 15.09 16.14
C ASN A 25 -0.54 16.30 15.22
N MET A 26 0.49 16.32 14.37
CA MET A 26 0.65 17.36 13.35
C MET A 26 -0.47 17.31 12.31
N PHE A 27 -0.89 16.11 11.89
CA PHE A 27 -2.04 15.94 11.00
C PHE A 27 -3.31 16.56 11.58
N LEU A 28 -3.67 16.25 12.84
CA LEU A 28 -4.88 16.79 13.48
C LEU A 28 -4.87 18.31 13.60
N ILE A 29 -3.75 18.89 14.04
CA ILE A 29 -3.62 20.35 14.21
C ILE A 29 -3.74 21.05 12.85
N MET A 30 -3.02 20.55 11.85
CA MET A 30 -3.06 21.15 10.52
C MET A 30 -4.41 20.92 9.84
N PHE A 31 -5.11 19.82 10.15
CA PHE A 31 -6.44 19.54 9.62
C PHE A 31 -7.44 20.55 10.19
N PHE A 32 -7.32 20.86 11.48
CA PHE A 32 -8.13 21.87 12.14
C PHE A 32 -7.90 23.28 11.56
N ILE A 33 -6.62 23.69 11.38
CA ILE A 33 -6.29 25.01 10.80
C ILE A 33 -6.84 25.13 9.37
N PHE A 34 -6.66 24.09 8.55
CA PHE A 34 -7.12 24.10 7.17
C PHE A 34 -8.64 24.01 7.02
N SER A 35 -9.31 23.18 7.83
CA SER A 35 -10.77 23.12 7.85
C SER A 35 -11.38 24.46 8.30
N SER A 36 -10.74 25.16 9.24
CA SER A 36 -11.17 26.49 9.66
C SER A 36 -11.06 27.55 8.55
N SER A 37 -10.01 27.53 7.72
CA SER A 37 -9.88 28.47 6.59
C SER A 37 -10.89 28.19 5.47
N MET A 38 -11.28 26.92 5.32
CA MET A 38 -12.32 26.50 4.36
C MET A 38 -13.73 26.87 4.80
N ILE A 39 -14.05 26.80 6.10
CA ILE A 39 -15.33 27.30 6.65
C ILE A 39 -15.53 28.78 6.31
N LEU A 40 -14.44 29.55 6.35
CA LEU A 40 -14.43 30.96 5.97
C LEU A 40 -14.51 31.20 4.45
N LYS A 41 -14.62 30.14 3.63
CA LYS A 41 -14.68 30.13 2.14
C LYS A 41 -13.58 30.95 1.46
N ASN A 42 -12.47 31.21 2.14
CA ASN A 42 -11.39 32.01 1.58
C ASN A 42 -10.43 31.12 0.79
N LYS A 43 -10.61 31.09 -0.54
CA LYS A 43 -9.81 30.26 -1.45
C LYS A 43 -8.32 30.61 -1.39
N ILE A 44 -7.97 31.89 -1.31
CA ILE A 44 -6.57 32.35 -1.31
C ILE A 44 -5.86 31.87 -0.03
N VAL A 45 -6.46 32.11 1.12
CA VAL A 45 -5.89 31.70 2.43
C VAL A 45 -5.73 30.18 2.49
N SER A 46 -6.73 29.43 2.01
CA SER A 46 -6.67 27.97 1.97
C SER A 46 -5.54 27.47 1.07
N THR A 47 -5.34 28.07 -0.11
CA THR A 47 -4.21 27.71 -1.00
C THR A 47 -2.85 28.03 -0.38
N ILE A 48 -2.70 29.17 0.29
CA ILE A 48 -1.43 29.56 0.95
C ILE A 48 -1.09 28.61 2.10
N LEU A 49 -2.05 28.33 2.98
CA LEU A 49 -1.88 27.39 4.10
C LEU A 49 -1.48 26.01 3.61
N LEU A 50 -2.02 25.60 2.48
CA LEU A 50 -1.72 24.34 1.86
C LEU A 50 -0.31 24.29 1.27
N LEU A 51 0.12 25.33 0.56
CA LEU A 51 1.48 25.40 0.04
C LEU A 51 2.50 25.34 1.18
N LEU A 52 2.23 26.04 2.29
CA LEU A 52 3.00 25.93 3.52
C LEU A 52 3.00 24.51 4.09
N PHE A 53 1.87 23.81 4.05
CA PHE A 53 1.75 22.42 4.50
C PHE A 53 2.63 21.46 3.69
N PHE A 54 2.59 21.56 2.36
CA PHE A 54 3.45 20.76 1.47
C PHE A 54 4.93 21.03 1.77
N ILE A 55 5.32 22.29 1.97
CA ILE A 55 6.69 22.66 2.31
C ILE A 55 7.09 22.06 3.67
N ILE A 56 6.25 22.19 4.70
CA ILE A 56 6.55 21.68 6.05
C ILE A 56 6.69 20.15 6.04
N LEU A 57 5.77 19.42 5.42
CA LEU A 57 5.87 17.96 5.34
C LEU A 57 7.04 17.51 4.46
N GLY A 58 7.28 18.17 3.34
CA GLY A 58 8.46 17.92 2.49
C GLY A 58 9.76 18.09 3.25
N LEU A 59 9.90 19.19 4.02
CA LEU A 59 11.03 19.42 4.90
C LEU A 59 11.16 18.33 5.98
N ARG A 60 10.05 17.89 6.60
CA ARG A 60 10.07 16.80 7.59
C ARG A 60 10.58 15.49 6.99
N ILE A 61 10.10 15.12 5.80
CA ILE A 61 10.56 13.92 5.08
C ILE A 61 12.08 14.04 4.83
N TYR A 62 12.53 15.19 4.33
CA TYR A 62 13.94 15.46 4.05
C TYR A 62 14.82 15.36 5.32
N PHE A 63 14.47 16.08 6.40
CA PHE A 63 15.25 16.05 7.64
C PHE A 63 15.26 14.67 8.28
N ARG A 64 14.15 13.93 8.27
CA ARG A 64 14.13 12.55 8.76
C ARG A 64 15.05 11.66 7.94
N ARG A 65 15.08 11.82 6.61
CA ARG A 65 15.96 11.02 5.74
C ARG A 65 17.43 11.38 5.95
N LYS A 66 17.74 12.67 6.12
CA LYS A 66 19.08 13.14 6.47
C LYS A 66 19.56 12.55 7.79
N ASN A 67 18.74 12.63 8.85
CA ASN A 67 19.09 12.11 10.17
C ASN A 67 19.22 10.58 10.18
N LEU A 68 18.41 9.87 9.37
CA LEU A 68 18.57 8.42 9.14
C LEU A 68 19.91 8.09 8.49
N ASN A 69 20.32 8.84 7.45
CA ASN A 69 21.61 8.64 6.79
C ASN A 69 22.79 8.98 7.70
N ASN A 70 22.63 9.95 8.60
CA ASN A 70 23.61 10.30 9.62
C ASN A 70 23.64 9.33 10.81
N LEU A 71 22.68 8.38 10.87
CA LEU A 71 22.53 7.40 11.96
C LEU A 71 22.22 8.03 13.32
N ASP A 72 21.62 9.23 13.33
CA ASP A 72 21.33 10.00 14.54
C ASP A 72 20.30 9.27 15.45
N TYR A 73 19.45 8.43 14.86
CA TYR A 73 18.44 7.63 15.57
C TYR A 73 18.94 6.25 16.03
N TYR A 74 20.19 5.89 15.71
CA TYR A 74 20.75 4.58 16.04
C TYR A 74 21.55 4.64 17.36
N LYS A 75 21.17 3.82 18.33
CA LYS A 75 21.95 3.53 19.55
C LYS A 75 22.23 2.03 19.63
N ILE A 76 23.44 1.66 20.01
CA ILE A 76 23.89 0.25 19.91
C ILE A 76 23.29 -0.64 21.02
N ASN A 77 22.95 -0.05 22.18
CA ASN A 77 22.91 -0.73 23.48
C ASN A 77 21.69 -1.61 23.86
N THR A 78 20.56 -1.66 23.13
CA THR A 78 19.45 -2.70 23.18
C THR A 78 18.15 -2.13 22.61
N LYS A 79 17.22 -2.93 22.03
CA LYS A 79 15.89 -2.54 21.48
C LYS A 79 15.82 -1.41 20.41
N VAL A 80 16.91 -0.69 20.14
CA VAL A 80 16.95 0.61 19.43
C VAL A 80 16.69 0.58 17.90
N GLN A 81 16.49 -0.58 17.27
CA GLN A 81 15.87 -0.57 15.94
C GLN A 81 14.45 0.02 15.97
N GLN A 82 13.80 0.09 17.14
CA GLN A 82 12.46 0.66 17.30
C GLN A 82 12.37 2.13 16.88
N GLU A 83 13.34 2.98 17.23
CA GLU A 83 13.31 4.40 16.84
C GLU A 83 13.44 4.57 15.31
N ASP A 84 14.33 3.81 14.66
CA ASP A 84 14.47 3.78 13.19
C ASP A 84 13.19 3.30 12.50
N MET A 85 12.62 2.18 12.96
CA MET A 85 11.36 1.64 12.44
C MET A 85 10.21 2.65 12.59
N LEU A 86 10.11 3.33 13.74
CA LEU A 86 9.09 4.36 13.98
C LEU A 86 9.31 5.59 13.10
N MET A 87 10.54 6.08 12.95
CA MET A 87 10.81 7.26 12.11
C MET A 87 10.50 6.99 10.63
N ARG A 88 10.84 5.80 10.12
CA ARG A 88 10.47 5.37 8.75
C ARG A 88 8.96 5.22 8.59
N SER A 89 8.27 4.68 9.60
CA SER A 89 6.80 4.65 9.61
C SER A 89 6.21 6.07 9.59
N TYR A 90 6.79 7.00 10.36
CA TYR A 90 6.31 8.37 10.38
C TYR A 90 6.55 9.10 9.05
N GLN A 91 7.64 8.79 8.33
CA GLN A 91 7.83 9.28 6.96
C GLN A 91 6.71 8.82 6.02
N LEU A 92 6.30 7.54 6.09
CA LEU A 92 5.17 7.03 5.31
C LEU A 92 3.85 7.73 5.66
N SER A 93 3.60 8.01 6.94
CA SER A 93 2.42 8.79 7.32
C SER A 93 2.48 10.26 6.91
N ASP A 94 3.67 10.86 6.74
CA ASP A 94 3.77 12.21 6.17
C ASP A 94 3.36 12.18 4.69
N PHE A 95 3.71 11.12 3.94
CA PHE A 95 3.19 10.92 2.58
C PHE A 95 1.66 10.78 2.56
N VAL A 96 1.08 9.99 3.49
CA VAL A 96 -0.39 9.89 3.65
C VAL A 96 -1.00 11.25 3.82
N ALA A 97 -0.44 12.07 4.71
CA ALA A 97 -0.96 13.39 4.97
C ALA A 97 -0.91 14.25 3.69
N ILE A 98 0.24 14.35 3.02
CA ILE A 98 0.38 15.04 1.71
C ILE A 98 -0.72 14.61 0.72
N ILE A 99 -0.98 13.32 0.62
CA ILE A 99 -1.97 12.75 -0.30
C ILE A 99 -3.39 13.15 0.10
N ILE A 100 -3.78 12.97 1.37
CA ILE A 100 -5.10 13.37 1.89
C ILE A 100 -5.38 14.85 1.63
N TYR A 101 -4.40 15.72 1.87
CA TYR A 101 -4.56 17.14 1.60
C TYR A 101 -4.70 17.43 0.11
N SER A 102 -3.95 16.74 -0.74
CA SER A 102 -4.10 16.83 -2.20
C SER A 102 -5.53 16.50 -2.65
N VAL A 103 -6.13 15.44 -2.10
CA VAL A 103 -7.52 15.02 -2.37
C VAL A 103 -8.50 16.11 -1.96
N TYR A 104 -8.31 16.64 -0.76
CA TYR A 104 -9.21 17.62 -0.19
C TYR A 104 -9.26 18.90 -1.04
N ILE A 105 -8.15 19.28 -1.68
CA ILE A 105 -8.13 20.38 -2.66
C ILE A 105 -8.94 20.02 -3.90
N ILE A 106 -8.64 18.86 -4.50
CA ILE A 106 -9.31 18.44 -5.74
C ILE A 106 -10.82 18.39 -5.50
N SER A 107 -11.26 17.92 -4.33
CA SER A 107 -12.66 17.93 -3.91
C SER A 107 -13.27 19.33 -3.84
N PHE A 108 -12.51 20.30 -3.36
CA PHE A 108 -12.96 21.67 -3.18
C PHE A 108 -13.02 22.45 -4.50
N TYR A 109 -12.20 22.08 -5.49
CA TYR A 109 -12.12 22.74 -6.79
C TYR A 109 -12.84 21.99 -7.93
N SER A 110 -13.23 20.72 -7.74
CA SER A 110 -13.96 19.95 -8.74
C SER A 110 -15.42 20.39 -8.83
N SER A 111 -15.87 20.72 -10.04
CA SER A 111 -17.27 21.01 -10.37
C SER A 111 -18.09 19.76 -10.70
N SER A 112 -17.45 18.60 -10.91
CA SER A 112 -18.09 17.33 -11.28
C SER A 112 -18.16 16.35 -10.10
N LYS A 113 -19.37 15.88 -9.76
CA LYS A 113 -19.59 14.88 -8.71
C LYS A 113 -19.02 13.50 -9.05
N ASN A 114 -19.14 13.04 -10.30
CA ASN A 114 -18.69 11.69 -10.68
C ASN A 114 -17.16 11.56 -10.73
N THR A 115 -16.48 12.60 -11.21
CA THR A 115 -15.00 12.62 -11.21
C THR A 115 -14.46 12.64 -9.78
N TYR A 116 -15.16 13.27 -8.84
CA TYR A 116 -14.80 13.31 -7.43
C TYR A 116 -14.83 11.93 -6.77
N TYR A 117 -15.89 11.12 -6.96
CA TYR A 117 -15.99 9.79 -6.35
C TYR A 117 -14.90 8.82 -6.85
N ASN A 118 -14.58 8.84 -8.14
CA ASN A 118 -13.54 7.97 -8.71
C ASN A 118 -12.14 8.34 -8.18
N ILE A 119 -11.85 9.64 -8.08
CA ILE A 119 -10.61 10.16 -7.49
C ILE A 119 -10.51 9.77 -6.01
N LEU A 120 -11.62 9.90 -5.26
CA LEU A 120 -11.68 9.53 -3.85
C LEU A 120 -11.38 8.04 -3.61
N LEU A 121 -11.90 7.15 -4.46
CA LEU A 121 -11.71 5.71 -4.31
C LEU A 121 -10.24 5.30 -4.50
N ILE A 122 -9.58 5.78 -5.57
CA ILE A 122 -8.15 5.54 -5.82
C ILE A 122 -7.29 6.07 -4.66
N LEU A 123 -7.69 7.21 -4.08
CA LEU A 123 -6.93 7.82 -2.99
C LEU A 123 -7.14 7.11 -1.65
N ILE A 124 -8.33 6.57 -1.39
CA ILE A 124 -8.58 5.71 -0.23
C ILE A 124 -7.65 4.49 -0.28
N GLU A 125 -7.51 3.86 -1.45
CA GLU A 125 -6.58 2.75 -1.64
C GLU A 125 -5.14 3.17 -1.30
N ILE A 126 -4.65 4.26 -1.88
CA ILE A 126 -3.29 4.75 -1.65
C ILE A 126 -3.06 5.11 -0.15
N VAL A 127 -4.05 5.72 0.50
CA VAL A 127 -3.98 6.06 1.93
C VAL A 127 -3.91 4.80 2.79
N LEU A 128 -4.80 3.83 2.55
CA LEU A 128 -4.82 2.56 3.25
C LEU A 128 -3.50 1.80 3.05
N TYR A 129 -2.98 1.79 1.82
CA TYR A 129 -1.68 1.22 1.50
C TYR A 129 -0.57 1.79 2.38
N PHE A 130 -0.41 3.11 2.43
CA PHE A 130 0.67 3.73 3.20
C PHE A 130 0.50 3.56 4.70
N LEU A 131 -0.73 3.50 5.22
CA LEU A 131 -1.01 3.18 6.61
C LEU A 131 -0.57 1.76 6.95
N PHE A 132 -0.94 0.77 6.13
CA PHE A 132 -0.50 -0.61 6.30
C PHE A 132 1.02 -0.76 6.15
N ALA A 133 1.61 -0.09 5.16
CA ALA A 133 3.05 -0.08 4.93
C ALA A 133 3.80 0.48 6.15
N GLY A 134 3.39 1.65 6.66
CA GLY A 134 3.95 2.26 7.87
C GLY A 134 3.82 1.36 9.09
N TYR A 135 2.63 0.85 9.33
CA TYR A 135 2.38 -0.06 10.45
C TYR A 135 3.24 -1.33 10.35
N SER A 136 3.36 -1.91 9.16
CA SER A 136 4.16 -3.11 8.91
C SER A 136 5.66 -2.91 9.16
N ILE A 137 6.19 -1.70 8.93
CA ILE A 137 7.59 -1.35 9.23
C ILE A 137 7.77 -1.18 10.73
N SER A 138 6.86 -0.44 11.38
CA SER A 138 6.92 -0.16 12.82
C SER A 138 6.86 -1.41 13.69
N LYS A 139 6.01 -2.38 13.31
CA LYS A 139 5.81 -3.64 14.04
C LYS A 139 6.69 -4.78 13.57
N SER A 140 7.37 -4.64 12.43
CA SER A 140 8.23 -5.70 11.85
C SER A 140 7.52 -7.05 11.70
N ASN A 141 6.21 -7.04 11.43
CA ASN A 141 5.38 -8.26 11.36
C ASN A 141 5.00 -8.57 9.89
N VAL A 142 5.16 -9.83 9.50
CA VAL A 142 4.93 -10.35 8.16
C VAL A 142 3.46 -10.20 7.72
N ILE A 143 2.49 -10.37 8.62
CA ILE A 143 1.05 -10.28 8.28
C ILE A 143 0.71 -8.88 7.74
N TRP A 144 1.19 -7.83 8.41
CA TRP A 144 0.97 -6.45 7.96
C TRP A 144 1.73 -6.13 6.67
N LYS A 145 2.86 -6.80 6.41
CA LYS A 145 3.59 -6.68 5.14
C LYS A 145 2.81 -7.32 4.00
N ILE A 146 2.20 -8.49 4.23
CA ILE A 146 1.28 -9.13 3.28
C ILE A 146 0.11 -8.20 2.95
N GLY A 147 -0.54 -7.61 3.97
CA GLY A 147 -1.62 -6.65 3.77
C GLY A 147 -1.18 -5.42 2.96
N ALA A 148 -0.02 -4.85 3.27
CA ALA A 148 0.54 -3.73 2.49
C ALA A 148 0.81 -4.13 1.03
N ILE A 149 1.30 -5.35 0.78
CA ILE A 149 1.56 -5.84 -0.58
C ILE A 149 0.24 -5.98 -1.37
N PHE A 150 -0.80 -6.57 -0.78
CA PHE A 150 -2.12 -6.65 -1.42
C PHE A 150 -2.72 -5.28 -1.72
N LEU A 151 -2.62 -4.32 -0.79
CA LEU A 151 -3.18 -2.98 -0.97
C LEU A 151 -2.41 -2.10 -1.98
N SER A 152 -1.33 -2.60 -2.56
CA SER A 152 -0.57 -1.86 -3.59
C SER A 152 -1.18 -1.96 -4.99
N THR A 153 -2.23 -2.78 -5.17
CA THR A 153 -2.96 -2.93 -6.43
C THR A 153 -4.46 -2.81 -6.20
N ILE A 154 -5.16 -2.27 -7.19
CA ILE A 154 -6.63 -2.15 -7.18
C ILE A 154 -7.27 -3.52 -6.99
N GLN A 155 -6.74 -4.55 -7.65
CA GLN A 155 -7.22 -5.93 -7.54
C GLN A 155 -7.05 -6.47 -6.12
N GLY A 156 -5.88 -6.25 -5.50
CA GLY A 156 -5.63 -6.70 -4.14
C GLY A 156 -6.46 -5.92 -3.11
N PHE A 157 -6.75 -4.64 -3.36
CA PHE A 157 -7.72 -3.87 -2.59
C PHE A 157 -9.13 -4.46 -2.67
N ILE A 158 -9.61 -4.82 -3.87
CA ILE A 158 -10.91 -5.49 -4.05
C ILE A 158 -10.94 -6.83 -3.30
N VAL A 159 -9.89 -7.65 -3.42
CA VAL A 159 -9.79 -8.93 -2.69
C VAL A 159 -9.84 -8.71 -1.18
N MET A 160 -9.13 -7.71 -0.67
CA MET A 160 -9.16 -7.35 0.75
C MET A 160 -10.54 -6.88 1.21
N LEU A 161 -11.25 -6.09 0.40
CA LEU A 161 -12.63 -5.69 0.68
C LEU A 161 -13.56 -6.89 0.72
N LEU A 162 -13.45 -7.82 -0.24
CA LEU A 162 -14.24 -9.05 -0.25
C LEU A 162 -13.98 -9.89 1.00
N ILE A 163 -12.71 -10.10 1.37
CA ILE A 163 -12.35 -10.82 2.61
C ILE A 163 -12.94 -10.11 3.83
N LEU A 164 -12.87 -8.78 3.89
CA LEU A 164 -13.43 -8.00 4.99
C LEU A 164 -14.95 -8.18 5.07
N CYS A 165 -15.66 -8.11 3.95
CA CYS A 165 -17.10 -8.35 3.87
C CYS A 165 -17.47 -9.77 4.33
N LEU A 166 -16.71 -10.80 3.90
CA LEU A 166 -16.90 -12.19 4.32
C LEU A 166 -16.74 -12.33 5.84
N VAL A 167 -15.66 -11.77 6.40
CA VAL A 167 -15.38 -11.82 7.85
C VAL A 167 -16.46 -11.09 8.64
N LEU A 168 -16.86 -9.90 8.17
CA LEU A 168 -17.90 -9.10 8.81
C LEU A 168 -19.24 -9.84 8.79
N SER A 169 -19.62 -10.45 7.66
CA SER A 169 -20.81 -11.30 7.57
C SER A 169 -20.77 -12.44 8.58
N PHE A 170 -19.64 -13.15 8.68
CA PHE A 170 -19.49 -14.26 9.63
C PHE A 170 -19.62 -13.80 11.09
N VAL A 171 -19.02 -12.66 11.44
CA VAL A 171 -19.14 -12.07 12.79
C VAL A 171 -20.58 -11.69 13.08
N LEU A 172 -21.26 -11.05 12.12
CA LEU A 172 -22.67 -10.67 12.25
C LEU A 172 -23.56 -11.92 12.44
N ASP A 173 -23.32 -13.01 11.72
CA ASP A 173 -24.03 -14.27 11.90
C ASP A 173 -23.87 -14.81 13.33
N LYS A 174 -22.66 -14.74 13.90
CA LYS A 174 -22.42 -15.16 15.29
C LYS A 174 -23.12 -14.25 16.31
N ILE A 175 -23.15 -12.94 16.06
CA ILE A 175 -23.87 -11.99 16.91
C ILE A 175 -25.38 -12.26 16.83
N ALA A 176 -25.92 -12.55 15.65
CA ALA A 176 -27.33 -12.84 15.45
C ALA A 176 -27.78 -14.15 16.15
N VAL A 177 -26.89 -15.11 16.33
CA VAL A 177 -27.13 -16.32 17.15
C VAL A 177 -27.26 -15.97 18.64
N ILE A 178 -26.46 -15.02 19.13
CA ILE A 178 -26.44 -14.61 20.54
C ILE A 178 -27.56 -13.61 20.86
N MET A 179 -27.92 -12.76 19.90
CA MET A 179 -28.94 -11.72 20.03
C MET A 179 -30.00 -11.87 18.93
N PRO A 180 -30.99 -12.78 19.11
CA PRO A 180 -32.01 -13.07 18.10
C PRO A 180 -32.87 -11.87 17.72
N GLN A 181 -32.90 -10.84 18.58
CA GLN A 181 -33.66 -9.60 18.40
C GLN A 181 -33.04 -8.68 17.33
N ILE A 182 -31.75 -8.84 17.02
CA ILE A 182 -31.05 -8.07 15.98
C ILE A 182 -31.14 -8.79 14.62
N LYS A 183 -31.59 -10.05 14.63
CA LYS A 183 -31.78 -10.89 13.44
C LYS A 183 -32.61 -10.22 12.33
N PRO A 184 -33.77 -9.54 12.59
CA PRO A 184 -34.51 -8.84 11.53
C PRO A 184 -33.81 -7.58 10.98
N LEU A 185 -32.91 -6.94 11.74
CA LEU A 185 -32.04 -5.86 11.26
C LEU A 185 -30.85 -6.38 10.44
N MET A 186 -30.48 -7.65 10.60
CA MET A 186 -29.34 -8.31 9.95
C MET A 186 -29.75 -9.26 8.82
N LEU A 187 -31.04 -9.54 8.64
CA LEU A 187 -31.55 -10.51 7.67
C LEU A 187 -31.59 -10.01 6.22
N ASN A 188 -30.79 -9.02 5.86
CA ASN A 188 -30.40 -8.86 4.47
C ASN A 188 -29.19 -9.78 4.22
N ARG A 189 -29.49 -11.09 4.10
CA ARG A 189 -28.64 -12.07 3.39
C ARG A 189 -28.20 -11.58 2.00
N THR A 190 -28.82 -10.51 1.53
CA THR A 190 -28.51 -9.78 0.31
C THR A 190 -27.03 -9.46 0.20
N LEU A 191 -26.28 -9.09 1.23
CA LEU A 191 -24.90 -8.63 1.00
C LEU A 191 -23.98 -9.74 0.47
N MET A 192 -24.09 -10.97 0.99
CA MET A 192 -23.31 -12.11 0.49
C MET A 192 -23.87 -12.66 -0.81
N GLU A 193 -25.20 -12.70 -0.97
CA GLU A 193 -25.85 -13.11 -2.20
C GLU A 193 -25.54 -12.13 -3.35
N GLU A 194 -25.59 -10.82 -3.10
CA GLU A 194 -25.19 -9.74 -3.99
C GLU A 194 -23.70 -9.84 -4.34
N LEU A 195 -22.82 -10.08 -3.37
CA LEU A 195 -21.39 -10.31 -3.65
C LEU A 195 -21.15 -11.54 -4.52
N TYR A 196 -21.93 -12.62 -4.32
CA TYR A 196 -21.85 -13.81 -5.17
C TYR A 196 -22.39 -13.51 -6.58
N THR A 197 -23.43 -12.67 -6.70
CA THR A 197 -23.98 -12.27 -7.99
C THR A 197 -22.97 -11.50 -8.84
N ILE A 198 -21.97 -10.82 -8.25
CA ILE A 198 -20.86 -10.20 -9.01
C ILE A 198 -20.15 -11.22 -9.89
N PHE A 199 -20.06 -12.48 -9.44
CA PHE A 199 -19.42 -13.57 -10.17
C PHE A 199 -20.39 -14.40 -11.01
N ASP A 200 -21.64 -13.95 -11.17
CA ASP A 200 -22.63 -14.60 -12.03
C ASP A 200 -22.21 -14.54 -13.50
N TYR A 201 -22.63 -15.55 -14.29
CA TYR A 201 -22.29 -15.68 -15.69
C TYR A 201 -22.71 -14.44 -16.50
N LYS A 202 -23.84 -13.83 -16.15
CA LYS A 202 -24.33 -12.59 -16.77
C LYS A 202 -23.34 -11.44 -16.59
N ASN A 203 -22.88 -11.22 -15.36
CA ASN A 203 -21.93 -10.15 -15.05
C ASN A 203 -20.57 -10.40 -15.69
N ILE A 204 -20.13 -11.67 -15.78
CA ILE A 204 -18.91 -12.03 -16.50
C ILE A 204 -19.02 -11.73 -17.99
N ILE A 205 -20.13 -12.07 -18.65
CA ILE A 205 -20.38 -11.74 -20.06
C ILE A 205 -20.35 -10.23 -20.27
N THR A 206 -21.06 -9.47 -19.43
CA THR A 206 -21.09 -7.99 -19.50
C THR A 206 -19.70 -7.38 -19.30
N LEU A 207 -18.92 -7.87 -18.33
CA LEU A 207 -17.54 -7.43 -18.11
C LEU A 207 -16.65 -7.71 -19.33
N CYS A 208 -16.76 -8.89 -19.94
CA CYS A 208 -16.02 -9.24 -21.15
C CYS A 208 -16.38 -8.31 -22.32
N TYR A 209 -17.67 -7.98 -22.48
CA TYR A 209 -18.11 -7.02 -23.50
C TYR A 209 -17.51 -5.64 -23.27
N LEU A 210 -17.59 -5.11 -22.05
CA LEU A 210 -17.03 -3.80 -21.70
C LEU A 210 -15.53 -3.75 -21.95
N ILE A 211 -14.82 -4.85 -21.66
CA ILE A 211 -13.40 -4.99 -21.98
C ILE A 211 -13.14 -4.91 -23.48
N LYS A 212 -13.94 -5.58 -24.29
CA LYS A 212 -13.78 -5.57 -25.74
C LYS A 212 -14.12 -4.21 -26.34
N GLU A 213 -15.21 -3.59 -25.91
CA GLU A 213 -15.68 -2.29 -26.40
C GLU A 213 -14.71 -1.17 -26.00
N TYR A 214 -14.28 -1.15 -24.73
CA TYR A 214 -13.39 -0.13 -24.18
C TYR A 214 -11.93 -0.58 -24.10
N ASN A 215 -11.50 -1.51 -24.98
CA ASN A 215 -10.20 -2.18 -24.90
C ASN A 215 -9.02 -1.20 -24.73
N ASN A 216 -8.97 -0.14 -25.53
CA ASN A 216 -7.90 0.86 -25.45
C ASN A 216 -7.86 1.56 -24.09
N SER A 217 -9.03 1.96 -23.57
CA SER A 217 -9.16 2.65 -22.28
C SER A 217 -8.81 1.71 -21.13
N ILE A 218 -9.27 0.47 -21.18
CA ILE A 218 -9.03 -0.54 -20.13
C ILE A 218 -7.57 -0.97 -20.12
N MET A 219 -6.95 -1.15 -21.29
CA MET A 219 -5.52 -1.42 -21.40
C MET A 219 -4.70 -0.27 -20.81
N LEU A 220 -5.06 0.99 -21.11
CA LEU A 220 -4.41 2.17 -20.53
C LEU A 220 -4.55 2.21 -19.01
N ILE A 221 -5.75 1.96 -18.47
CA ILE A 221 -5.99 1.90 -17.01
C ILE A 221 -5.14 0.79 -16.37
N THR A 222 -5.06 -0.37 -17.01
CA THR A 222 -4.28 -1.52 -16.54
C THR A 222 -2.78 -1.18 -16.48
N ILE A 223 -2.25 -0.52 -17.52
CA ILE A 223 -0.86 -0.05 -17.56
C ILE A 223 -0.60 0.97 -16.45
N ILE A 224 -1.46 1.99 -16.33
CA ILE A 224 -1.32 3.04 -15.30
C ILE A 224 -1.36 2.43 -13.90
N SER A 225 -2.31 1.54 -13.63
CA SER A 225 -2.41 0.82 -12.35
C SER A 225 -1.15 0.00 -12.05
N THR A 226 -0.58 -0.65 -13.06
CA THR A 226 0.67 -1.41 -12.93
C THR A 226 1.83 -0.49 -12.54
N VAL A 227 1.98 0.65 -13.23
CA VAL A 227 3.02 1.64 -12.94
C VAL A 227 2.88 2.19 -11.52
N ILE A 228 1.65 2.52 -11.08
CA ILE A 228 1.38 2.98 -9.72
C ILE A 228 1.80 1.91 -8.70
N SER A 229 1.40 0.65 -8.89
CA SER A 229 1.76 -0.44 -7.99
C SER A 229 3.27 -0.63 -7.86
N ILE A 230 4.00 -0.61 -8.99
CA ILE A 230 5.46 -0.66 -9.02
C ILE A 230 6.07 0.49 -8.19
N MET A 231 5.57 1.71 -8.38
CA MET A 231 6.04 2.88 -7.62
C MET A 231 5.77 2.71 -6.13
N LEU A 232 4.58 2.25 -5.75
CA LEU A 232 4.24 1.97 -4.36
C LEU A 232 5.20 0.93 -3.76
N TYR A 233 5.46 -0.19 -4.45
CA TYR A 233 6.42 -1.20 -4.00
C TYR A 233 7.83 -0.64 -3.82
N ILE A 234 8.33 0.13 -4.77
CA ILE A 234 9.64 0.76 -4.68
C ILE A 234 9.73 1.66 -3.44
N ILE A 235 8.70 2.48 -3.22
CA ILE A 235 8.64 3.37 -2.04
C ILE A 235 8.65 2.54 -0.75
N PHE A 236 7.88 1.45 -0.69
CA PHE A 236 7.82 0.59 0.50
C PHE A 236 9.13 -0.13 0.77
N ILE A 237 9.76 -0.72 -0.26
CA ILE A 237 11.04 -1.41 -0.13
C ILE A 237 12.13 -0.41 0.30
N LYS A 238 12.22 0.77 -0.33
CA LYS A 238 13.24 1.79 0.00
C LYS A 238 13.07 2.43 1.37
N ASN A 239 11.85 2.49 1.88
CA ASN A 239 11.58 2.99 3.24
C ASN A 239 11.72 1.90 4.30
N THR A 240 11.69 0.62 3.91
CA THR A 240 11.91 -0.48 4.86
C THR A 240 13.38 -0.56 5.27
N PRO A 241 13.70 -0.78 6.55
CA PRO A 241 15.06 -1.03 6.99
C PRO A 241 15.65 -2.31 6.39
N VAL A 242 16.96 -2.33 6.12
CA VAL A 242 17.64 -3.45 5.46
C VAL A 242 17.45 -4.78 6.22
N TYR A 243 17.56 -4.74 7.55
CA TYR A 243 17.35 -5.91 8.41
C TYR A 243 15.91 -6.47 8.42
N GLN A 244 14.95 -5.81 7.77
CA GLN A 244 13.60 -6.33 7.55
C GLN A 244 13.35 -6.82 6.12
N LEU A 245 14.30 -6.66 5.20
CA LEU A 245 14.10 -7.04 3.79
C LEU A 245 13.87 -8.54 3.60
N GLU A 246 14.42 -9.39 4.47
CA GLU A 246 14.11 -10.82 4.48
C GLU A 246 12.63 -11.09 4.79
N LYS A 247 12.06 -10.38 5.78
CA LYS A 247 10.64 -10.48 6.12
C LYS A 247 9.75 -9.96 4.99
N ILE A 248 10.18 -8.93 4.26
CA ILE A 248 9.48 -8.46 3.06
C ILE A 248 9.54 -9.52 1.95
N SER A 249 10.72 -10.07 1.67
CA SER A 249 10.89 -11.11 0.65
C SER A 249 10.04 -12.34 0.97
N PHE A 250 9.99 -12.74 2.24
CA PHE A 250 9.11 -13.82 2.70
C PHE A 250 7.62 -13.46 2.54
N ALA A 251 7.22 -12.22 2.85
CA ALA A 251 5.85 -11.76 2.61
C ALA A 251 5.49 -11.85 1.11
N PHE A 252 6.33 -11.36 0.20
CA PHE A 252 6.10 -11.48 -1.25
C PHE A 252 5.96 -12.94 -1.71
N LYS A 253 6.74 -13.86 -1.16
CA LYS A 253 6.57 -15.30 -1.43
C LYS A 253 5.20 -15.82 -1.00
N ILE A 254 4.71 -15.42 0.17
CA ILE A 254 3.37 -15.80 0.64
C ILE A 254 2.30 -15.21 -0.27
N VAL A 255 2.38 -13.92 -0.61
CA VAL A 255 1.39 -13.29 -1.50
C VAL A 255 1.38 -13.99 -2.86
N ASN A 256 2.55 -14.35 -3.41
CA ASN A 256 2.63 -15.13 -4.65
C ASN A 256 1.90 -16.46 -4.57
N ILE A 257 2.09 -17.22 -3.48
CA ILE A 257 1.38 -18.50 -3.27
C ILE A 257 -0.13 -18.25 -3.23
N ILE A 258 -0.59 -17.23 -2.49
CA ILE A 258 -2.01 -16.89 -2.41
C ILE A 258 -2.57 -16.56 -3.81
N ILE A 259 -1.86 -15.78 -4.61
CA ILE A 259 -2.34 -15.39 -5.94
C ILE A 259 -2.34 -16.56 -6.91
N VAL A 260 -1.35 -17.45 -6.84
CA VAL A 260 -1.38 -18.70 -7.62
C VAL A 260 -2.61 -19.54 -7.25
N LEU A 261 -2.92 -19.67 -5.96
CA LEU A 261 -4.12 -20.39 -5.51
C LEU A 261 -5.41 -19.72 -5.98
N ILE A 262 -5.49 -18.38 -5.91
CA ILE A 262 -6.63 -17.61 -6.45
C ILE A 262 -6.74 -17.85 -7.96
N GLY A 263 -5.62 -17.81 -8.70
CA GLY A 263 -5.60 -18.07 -10.14
C GLY A 263 -6.11 -19.45 -10.50
N ILE A 264 -5.70 -20.48 -9.77
CA ILE A 264 -6.20 -21.86 -9.92
C ILE A 264 -7.71 -21.92 -9.63
N ALA A 265 -8.16 -21.30 -8.55
CA ALA A 265 -9.58 -21.26 -8.19
C ALA A 265 -10.43 -20.57 -9.26
N ILE A 266 -9.96 -19.43 -9.79
CA ILE A 266 -10.64 -18.70 -10.87
C ILE A 266 -10.66 -19.53 -12.17
N TYR A 267 -9.59 -20.27 -12.47
CA TYR A 267 -9.56 -21.14 -13.65
C TYR A 267 -10.65 -22.23 -13.58
N PHE A 268 -10.74 -22.97 -12.48
CA PHE A 268 -11.77 -24.00 -12.31
C PHE A 268 -13.18 -23.40 -12.24
N TYR A 269 -13.33 -22.26 -11.56
CA TYR A 269 -14.62 -21.55 -11.52
C TYR A 269 -15.05 -21.09 -12.91
N GLY A 270 -14.14 -20.48 -13.67
CA GLY A 270 -14.39 -20.02 -15.04
C GLY A 270 -14.79 -21.15 -15.97
N ASP A 271 -14.19 -22.33 -15.83
CA ASP A 271 -14.59 -23.52 -16.60
C ASP A 271 -15.99 -24.01 -16.25
N GLY A 272 -16.36 -24.00 -14.96
CA GLY A 272 -17.72 -24.32 -14.52
C GLY A 272 -18.74 -23.33 -15.06
N VAL A 273 -18.48 -22.03 -14.88
CA VAL A 273 -19.36 -20.95 -15.34
C VAL A 273 -19.47 -20.92 -16.86
N TYR A 274 -18.43 -21.31 -17.60
CA TYR A 274 -18.47 -21.33 -19.06
C TYR A 274 -19.56 -22.27 -19.61
N VAL A 275 -19.90 -23.35 -18.88
CA VAL A 275 -21.01 -24.24 -19.25
C VAL A 275 -22.34 -23.49 -19.23
N ASP A 276 -22.58 -22.68 -18.21
CA ASP A 276 -23.81 -21.90 -18.09
C ASP A 276 -23.84 -20.70 -19.05
N ILE A 277 -22.68 -20.08 -19.31
CA ILE A 277 -22.50 -19.09 -20.38
C ILE A 277 -22.89 -19.70 -21.74
N GLN A 278 -22.42 -20.91 -22.06
CA GLN A 278 -22.75 -21.58 -23.32
C GLN A 278 -24.24 -21.89 -23.44
N LYS A 279 -24.89 -22.36 -22.38
CA LYS A 279 -26.34 -22.56 -22.37
C LYS A 279 -27.08 -21.26 -22.67
N CYS A 280 -26.71 -20.18 -21.97
CA CYS A 280 -27.30 -18.86 -22.18
C CYS A 280 -27.11 -18.36 -23.63
N ILE A 281 -25.89 -18.47 -24.17
CA ILE A 281 -25.60 -18.08 -25.56
C ILE A 281 -26.43 -18.92 -26.55
N ASN A 282 -26.55 -20.22 -26.34
CA ASN A 282 -27.32 -21.10 -27.23
C ASN A 282 -28.81 -20.77 -27.20
N GLU A 283 -29.36 -20.47 -26.03
CA GLU A 283 -30.75 -20.02 -25.91
C GLU A 283 -30.99 -18.69 -26.63
N ILE A 284 -30.07 -17.73 -26.49
CA ILE A 284 -30.13 -16.44 -27.20
C ILE A 284 -29.98 -16.62 -28.71
N LYS A 285 -29.12 -17.53 -29.18
CA LYS A 285 -28.99 -17.85 -30.62
C LYS A 285 -30.27 -18.45 -31.19
N ASN A 286 -30.94 -19.32 -30.43
CA ASN A 286 -32.19 -19.95 -30.85
C ASN A 286 -33.38 -18.99 -30.81
N ASN A 287 -33.35 -18.01 -29.90
CA ASN A 287 -34.36 -16.96 -29.81
C ASN A 287 -33.72 -15.61 -29.45
N PRO A 288 -33.30 -14.79 -30.43
CA PRO A 288 -32.63 -13.52 -30.15
C PRO A 288 -33.45 -12.57 -29.29
N GLN A 289 -34.78 -12.72 -29.28
CA GLN A 289 -35.66 -11.90 -28.47
C GLN A 289 -35.47 -12.14 -26.98
N ILE A 290 -34.97 -13.29 -26.49
CA ILE A 290 -34.83 -13.49 -25.03
C ILE A 290 -33.63 -12.77 -24.41
N ILE A 291 -32.78 -12.09 -25.20
CA ILE A 291 -31.59 -11.40 -24.69
C ILE A 291 -31.91 -10.35 -23.62
N HIS A 292 -33.03 -9.63 -23.76
CA HIS A 292 -33.46 -8.61 -22.80
C HIS A 292 -33.93 -9.22 -21.47
N LEU A 293 -34.40 -10.47 -21.47
CA LEU A 293 -34.75 -11.19 -20.24
C LEU A 293 -33.50 -11.53 -19.41
N TYR A 294 -32.36 -11.71 -20.08
CA TYR A 294 -31.10 -12.03 -19.43
C TYR A 294 -30.35 -10.78 -18.97
N PHE A 295 -30.33 -9.72 -19.79
CA PHE A 295 -29.44 -8.56 -19.64
C PHE A 295 -30.16 -7.20 -19.50
N GLY A 296 -31.49 -7.17 -19.55
CA GLY A 296 -32.29 -5.95 -19.52
C GLY A 296 -32.51 -5.31 -20.89
N ASP A 297 -33.37 -4.30 -20.94
CA ASP A 297 -33.79 -3.65 -22.20
C ASP A 297 -32.75 -2.64 -22.73
N ASP A 298 -31.91 -2.09 -21.85
CA ASP A 298 -30.89 -1.07 -22.18
C ASP A 298 -29.58 -1.70 -22.66
N LEU A 299 -29.67 -2.55 -23.69
CA LEU A 299 -28.52 -3.22 -24.29
C LEU A 299 -27.75 -2.28 -25.24
N PRO A 300 -26.44 -2.07 -25.05
CA PRO A 300 -25.65 -1.24 -25.95
C PRO A 300 -25.55 -1.84 -27.37
N ASN A 301 -25.41 -0.95 -28.35
CA ASN A 301 -25.31 -1.34 -29.76
C ASN A 301 -24.15 -2.31 -29.98
N GLY A 302 -24.43 -3.48 -30.54
CA GLY A 302 -23.43 -4.52 -30.82
C GLY A 302 -23.22 -5.55 -29.71
N PHE A 303 -23.91 -5.45 -28.56
CA PHE A 303 -23.86 -6.47 -27.51
C PHE A 303 -24.37 -7.83 -27.99
N GLN A 304 -25.43 -7.85 -28.78
CA GLN A 304 -25.97 -9.08 -29.37
C GLN A 304 -24.93 -9.78 -30.26
N THR A 305 -24.28 -9.03 -31.16
CA THR A 305 -23.21 -9.55 -32.02
C THR A 305 -22.01 -10.03 -31.21
N PHE A 306 -21.74 -9.42 -30.05
CA PHE A 306 -20.72 -9.92 -29.12
C PHE A 306 -21.09 -11.28 -28.52
N ILE A 307 -22.32 -11.45 -28.02
CA ILE A 307 -22.80 -12.74 -27.48
C ILE A 307 -22.72 -13.85 -28.54
N GLU A 308 -23.15 -13.56 -29.77
CA GLU A 308 -23.15 -14.52 -30.87
C GLU A 308 -21.73 -15.06 -31.16
N ASN A 309 -20.73 -14.19 -31.00
CA ASN A 309 -19.30 -14.48 -31.21
C ASN A 309 -18.53 -14.76 -29.90
N TYR A 310 -19.22 -14.90 -28.77
CA TYR A 310 -18.58 -15.12 -27.48
C TYR A 310 -17.86 -16.47 -27.47
N SER A 311 -16.63 -16.47 -26.97
CA SER A 311 -15.83 -17.68 -26.87
C SER A 311 -15.07 -17.72 -25.55
N LYS A 312 -14.53 -18.90 -25.22
CA LYS A 312 -13.73 -19.09 -24.00
C LYS A 312 -12.53 -18.12 -23.91
N SER A 313 -12.05 -17.60 -25.05
CA SER A 313 -10.93 -16.65 -25.07
C SER A 313 -11.28 -15.33 -24.36
N GLU A 314 -12.55 -14.91 -24.34
CA GLU A 314 -12.96 -13.68 -23.67
C GLU A 314 -12.78 -13.78 -22.14
N ILE A 315 -13.09 -14.95 -21.55
CA ILE A 315 -12.82 -15.25 -20.14
C ILE A 315 -11.31 -15.28 -19.86
N THR A 316 -10.51 -15.84 -20.78
CA THR A 316 -9.05 -15.84 -20.60
C THR A 316 -8.46 -14.43 -20.68
N ASN A 317 -8.98 -13.57 -21.56
CA ASN A 317 -8.57 -12.18 -21.69
C ASN A 317 -8.91 -11.37 -20.43
N LEU A 318 -10.11 -11.59 -19.86
CA LEU A 318 -10.51 -11.05 -18.56
C LEU A 318 -9.47 -11.41 -17.50
N GLY A 319 -9.10 -12.70 -17.40
CA GLY A 319 -8.07 -13.18 -16.48
C GLY A 319 -6.73 -12.46 -16.68
N TYR A 320 -6.24 -12.32 -17.91
CA TYR A 320 -4.99 -11.63 -18.19
C TYR A 320 -4.99 -10.18 -17.72
N ILE A 321 -6.07 -9.43 -17.99
CA ILE A 321 -6.19 -8.03 -17.58
C ILE A 321 -6.14 -7.89 -16.05
N TYR A 322 -6.76 -8.81 -15.31
CA TYR A 322 -6.74 -8.79 -13.84
C TYR A 322 -5.41 -9.21 -13.24
N PHE A 323 -4.73 -10.24 -13.78
CA PHE A 323 -3.54 -10.81 -13.16
C PHE A 323 -2.20 -10.21 -13.63
N LEU A 324 -2.18 -9.59 -14.82
CA LEU A 324 -0.94 -9.03 -15.38
C LEU A 324 -0.33 -7.93 -14.50
N PRO A 325 -1.09 -6.93 -14.00
CA PRO A 325 -0.54 -5.87 -13.14
C PRO A 325 0.18 -6.42 -11.92
N TYR A 326 -0.41 -7.43 -11.28
CA TYR A 326 0.17 -8.05 -10.10
C TYR A 326 1.47 -8.78 -10.41
N THR A 327 1.47 -9.61 -11.46
CA THR A 327 2.62 -10.44 -11.85
C THR A 327 3.82 -9.57 -12.21
N VAL A 328 3.61 -8.56 -13.06
CA VAL A 328 4.67 -7.63 -13.48
C VAL A 328 5.21 -6.83 -12.28
N SER A 329 4.31 -6.31 -11.43
CA SER A 329 4.71 -5.48 -10.30
C SER A 329 5.56 -6.24 -9.28
N ILE A 330 5.28 -7.53 -9.06
CA ILE A 330 6.06 -8.36 -8.12
C ILE A 330 7.40 -8.78 -8.67
N LEU A 331 7.49 -9.10 -9.96
CA LEU A 331 8.78 -9.37 -10.59
C LEU A 331 9.73 -8.18 -10.39
N ILE A 332 9.22 -6.96 -10.60
CA ILE A 332 9.98 -5.73 -10.38
C ILE A 332 10.28 -5.55 -8.88
N ALA A 333 9.32 -5.78 -7.99
CA ALA A 333 9.54 -5.67 -6.55
C ALA A 333 10.64 -6.62 -6.04
N ASN A 334 10.65 -7.87 -6.50
CA ASN A 334 11.68 -8.86 -6.16
C ASN A 334 13.06 -8.43 -6.68
N CYS A 335 13.14 -7.93 -7.92
CA CYS A 335 14.37 -7.37 -8.46
C CYS A 335 14.89 -6.21 -7.59
N VAL A 336 14.01 -5.28 -7.20
CA VAL A 336 14.36 -4.14 -6.35
C VAL A 336 14.82 -4.59 -4.96
N ILE A 337 14.20 -5.61 -4.36
CA ILE A 337 14.64 -6.19 -3.08
C ILE A 337 16.07 -6.70 -3.18
N GLU A 338 16.37 -7.49 -4.22
CA GLU A 338 17.72 -8.07 -4.40
C GLU A 338 18.77 -6.99 -4.69
N LEU A 339 18.44 -5.97 -5.49
CA LEU A 339 19.31 -4.81 -5.71
C LEU A 339 19.63 -4.07 -4.40
N VAL A 340 18.61 -3.82 -3.55
CA VAL A 340 18.81 -3.14 -2.27
C VAL A 340 19.62 -4.01 -1.30
N LYS A 341 19.39 -5.32 -1.27
CA LYS A 341 20.18 -6.26 -0.47
C LYS A 341 21.64 -6.26 -0.91
N SER A 342 21.91 -6.42 -2.20
CA SER A 342 23.27 -6.44 -2.77
C SER A 342 24.04 -5.14 -2.51
N GLN A 343 23.38 -3.99 -2.64
CA GLN A 343 23.99 -2.71 -2.29
C GLN A 343 24.28 -2.60 -0.79
N SER A 344 23.43 -3.18 0.05
CA SER A 344 23.59 -3.12 1.50
C SER A 344 24.66 -4.08 2.00
N THR A 345 24.82 -5.27 1.41
CA THR A 345 25.88 -6.22 1.76
C THR A 345 27.26 -5.64 1.47
N LYS A 346 27.46 -5.02 0.30
CA LYS A 346 28.72 -4.32 -0.01
C LYS A 346 29.07 -3.26 1.03
N LYS A 347 28.08 -2.46 1.47
CA LYS A 347 28.27 -1.43 2.49
C LYS A 347 28.47 -2.00 3.89
N LEU A 348 27.89 -3.16 4.16
CA LEU A 348 28.05 -3.90 5.42
C LEU A 348 29.47 -4.47 5.53
N GLU A 349 30.00 -5.04 4.45
CA GLU A 349 31.37 -5.55 4.36
C GLU A 349 32.39 -4.42 4.55
N LEU A 350 32.23 -3.30 3.83
CA LEU A 350 33.08 -2.11 4.03
C LEU A 350 33.05 -1.61 5.48
N ALA A 351 31.87 -1.53 6.10
CA ALA A 351 31.76 -1.11 7.49
C ALA A 351 32.40 -2.13 8.46
N LEU A 352 32.46 -3.41 8.11
CA LEU A 352 33.11 -4.45 8.90
C LEU A 352 34.63 -4.35 8.81
N ASP A 353 35.16 -4.14 7.61
CA ASP A 353 36.59 -3.96 7.36
C ASP A 353 37.11 -2.71 8.11
N GLU A 354 36.37 -1.59 8.04
CA GLU A 354 36.68 -0.37 8.79
C GLU A 354 36.71 -0.62 10.31
N ILE A 355 35.78 -1.44 10.84
CA ILE A 355 35.78 -1.80 12.28
C ILE A 355 37.04 -2.59 12.64
N ILE A 356 37.43 -3.56 11.79
CA ILE A 356 38.60 -4.41 12.03
C ILE A 356 39.88 -3.57 12.02
N GLU A 357 40.06 -2.69 11.02
CA GLU A 357 41.24 -1.83 10.90
C GLU A 357 41.40 -0.88 12.10
N ILE A 358 40.29 -0.32 12.60
CA ILE A 358 40.27 0.53 13.78
C ILE A 358 40.70 -0.23 15.03
N TYR A 359 40.20 -1.46 15.21
CA TYR A 359 40.61 -2.33 16.32
C TYR A 359 42.08 -2.77 16.22
N GLU A 360 42.59 -3.05 15.02
CA GLU A 360 44.00 -3.41 14.81
C GLU A 360 44.94 -2.22 15.07
N SER A 361 44.51 -1.01 14.73
CA SER A 361 45.30 0.21 14.92
C SER A 361 45.20 0.82 16.31
N ASN A 362 44.44 0.21 17.25
CA ASN A 362 44.16 0.73 18.60
C ASN A 362 43.67 2.19 18.59
N ARG A 363 42.93 2.60 17.56
CA ARG A 363 42.31 3.92 17.48
C ARG A 363 40.90 3.81 18.03
N ASP A 364 40.60 4.47 19.14
CA ASP A 364 39.22 4.46 19.68
C ASP A 364 38.28 5.46 18.99
N GLU A 365 38.81 6.26 18.06
CA GLU A 365 38.04 7.32 17.41
C GLU A 365 37.01 6.75 16.42
N ASP A 366 35.76 7.20 16.54
CA ASP A 366 34.63 6.90 15.65
C ASP A 366 34.14 5.44 15.55
N ILE A 367 34.64 4.51 16.36
CA ILE A 367 34.25 3.08 16.29
C ILE A 367 32.73 2.86 16.45
N GLU A 368 32.07 3.64 17.32
CA GLU A 368 30.62 3.57 17.53
C GLU A 368 29.85 3.91 16.24
N ARG A 369 30.39 4.81 15.40
CA ARG A 369 29.77 5.21 14.14
C ARG A 369 29.80 4.07 13.13
N TYR A 370 30.92 3.36 13.03
CA TYR A 370 31.07 2.23 12.11
C TYR A 370 30.23 1.02 12.55
N GLU A 371 30.16 0.76 13.86
CA GLU A 371 29.26 -0.28 14.39
C GLU A 371 27.77 0.05 14.15
N LYS A 372 27.37 1.32 14.25
CA LYS A 372 26.04 1.77 13.85
C LYS A 372 25.80 1.55 12.36
N ARG A 373 26.77 1.86 11.50
CA ARG A 373 26.69 1.60 10.04
C ARG A 373 26.51 0.11 9.76
N PHE A 374 27.33 -0.74 10.38
CA PHE A 374 27.24 -2.19 10.24
C PHE A 374 25.84 -2.70 10.62
N CYS A 375 25.31 -2.31 11.77
CA CYS A 375 23.96 -2.68 12.18
C CYS A 375 22.87 -2.14 11.23
N TYR A 376 23.04 -0.90 10.75
CA TYR A 376 22.11 -0.25 9.83
C TYR A 376 21.96 -1.02 8.51
N TYR A 377 23.06 -1.55 7.98
CA TYR A 377 23.07 -2.36 6.77
C TYR A 377 22.70 -3.85 6.99
N GLY A 378 22.21 -4.22 8.18
CA GLY A 378 21.74 -5.57 8.48
C GLY A 378 22.74 -6.46 9.24
N GLY A 379 23.83 -5.88 9.72
CA GLY A 379 24.85 -6.59 10.47
C GLY A 379 24.37 -7.13 11.81
N ASN A 380 24.82 -8.33 12.16
CA ASN A 380 24.44 -8.98 13.41
C ASN A 380 25.24 -8.40 14.59
N LYS A 381 24.54 -7.88 15.61
CA LYS A 381 25.15 -7.34 16.84
C LYS A 381 26.05 -8.34 17.58
N HIS A 382 25.78 -9.65 17.45
CA HIS A 382 26.64 -10.67 18.03
C HIS A 382 28.03 -10.71 17.39
N LYS A 383 28.12 -10.42 16.07
CA LYS A 383 29.42 -10.30 15.38
C LYS A 383 30.23 -9.13 15.95
N ILE A 384 29.61 -7.96 16.15
CA ILE A 384 30.27 -6.81 16.80
C ILE A 384 30.76 -7.18 18.21
N LYS A 385 29.92 -7.86 19.01
CA LYS A 385 30.31 -8.30 20.36
C LYS A 385 31.48 -9.28 20.35
N LEU A 386 31.56 -10.17 19.36
CA LEU A 386 32.66 -11.12 19.20
C LEU A 386 33.96 -10.39 18.83
N ILE A 387 33.91 -9.47 17.86
CA ILE A 387 35.07 -8.66 17.47
C ILE A 387 35.60 -7.87 18.67
N ARG A 388 34.72 -7.16 19.39
CA ARG A 388 35.07 -6.47 20.64
C ARG A 388 35.78 -7.36 21.65
N LYS A 389 35.35 -8.61 21.80
CA LYS A 389 35.97 -9.56 22.73
C LYS A 389 37.33 -10.04 22.24
N MET A 390 37.47 -10.36 20.95
CA MET A 390 38.74 -10.82 20.39
C MET A 390 39.85 -9.77 20.56
N TYR A 391 39.55 -8.50 20.27
CA TYR A 391 40.56 -7.43 20.37
C TYR A 391 40.76 -6.90 21.80
N LYS A 392 39.81 -7.08 22.72
CA LYS A 392 40.01 -6.80 24.16
C LYS A 392 40.86 -7.84 24.89
N VAL A 393 41.04 -9.04 24.33
CA VAL A 393 41.88 -10.10 24.93
C VAL A 393 43.34 -9.96 24.50
N ASN A 394 43.63 -9.13 23.49
CA ASN A 394 44.96 -8.91 22.93
C ASN A 394 45.66 -7.62 23.43
N ILE A 395 45.10 -6.97 24.46
CA ILE A 395 45.72 -5.87 25.24
C ILE A 395 45.83 -6.38 26.67
#